data_AF-A0A016BMU5-F1
#
_entry.id   AF-A0A016BMU5-F1
#
_cell.length_a   1.000
_cell.length_b   1.000
_cell.length_c   1.000
_cell.angle_alpha   90.00
_cell.angle_beta   90.00
_cell.angle_gamma   90.00
#
_symmetry.space_group_name_H-M   'P 1'
#
loop_
_entity.id
_entity.type
_entity.pdbx_description
1 polymer ?
#
loop_
_entity_poly.entity_id
_entity_poly.type
_entity_poly.pdbx_seq_one_letter_code
_entity_poly.pdbx_strand_id
1 'polypeptide(L)'
;MRLPYPFNEIIAQSNMYEMSGFEKLKMIGKEVCLEIENVDILDKCTQKSVSGTHIVNFLRKENIDIFKNLSSNDLKGLLEKKSLTVSAPIEKHFQCTVSPTGWKLTLSALKKRS
;
A
#
# COMPACT_ATOMS: atom_id res chain seq x y z
N MET A 1 21.63 3.20 -21.68
CA MET A 1 20.82 2.21 -20.94
C MET A 1 19.47 2.84 -20.66
N ARG A 2 18.39 2.42 -21.36
CA ARG A 2 17.02 2.81 -20.98
C ARG A 2 16.60 1.87 -19.86
N LEU A 3 16.30 2.41 -18.68
CA LEU A 3 15.62 1.66 -17.62
C LEU A 3 14.31 1.10 -18.21
N PRO A 4 13.92 -0.15 -17.89
CA PRO A 4 12.77 -0.78 -18.51
C PRO A 4 11.50 0.00 -18.17
N TYR A 5 10.55 -0.10 -19.09
CA TYR A 5 9.22 0.48 -19.00
C TYR A 5 8.60 0.30 -17.61
N PRO A 6 7.77 1.26 -17.17
CA PRO A 6 7.02 1.05 -15.96
C PRO A 6 6.07 -0.14 -16.13
N PHE A 7 6.08 -1.03 -15.15
CA PHE A 7 5.22 -2.20 -15.11
C PHE A 7 3.98 -1.85 -14.30
N ASN A 8 2.80 -2.04 -14.89
CA ASN A 8 1.56 -2.09 -14.13
C ASN A 8 1.45 -3.51 -13.59
N GLU A 9 1.73 -3.70 -12.30
CA GLU A 9 1.73 -5.03 -11.67
C GLU A 9 0.80 -5.10 -10.46
N ILE A 10 0.42 -6.33 -10.15
CA ILE A 10 -0.36 -6.68 -8.96
C ILE A 10 0.59 -6.70 -7.77
N ILE A 11 0.38 -5.77 -6.86
CA ILE A 11 1.18 -5.61 -5.63
C ILE A 11 0.72 -6.60 -4.56
N ALA A 12 -0.59 -6.76 -4.44
CA ALA A 12 -1.21 -7.67 -3.48
C ALA A 12 -2.60 -8.07 -3.94
N GLN A 13 -2.99 -9.28 -3.57
CA GLN A 13 -4.29 -9.82 -3.93
C GLN A 13 -4.94 -10.55 -2.74
N SER A 14 -6.24 -10.34 -2.60
CA SER A 14 -7.12 -11.04 -1.68
C SER A 14 -8.26 -11.70 -2.46
N ASN A 15 -9.16 -12.38 -1.76
CA ASN A 15 -10.35 -12.96 -2.38
C ASN A 15 -11.27 -11.87 -2.98
N MET A 16 -11.39 -10.73 -2.30
CA MET A 16 -12.35 -9.67 -2.66
C MET A 16 -11.71 -8.51 -3.44
N TYR A 17 -10.43 -8.23 -3.19
CA TYR A 17 -9.75 -7.05 -3.71
C TYR A 17 -8.40 -7.40 -4.32
N GLU A 18 -8.00 -6.62 -5.32
CA GLU A 18 -6.67 -6.61 -5.91
C GLU A 18 -6.11 -5.20 -5.84
N MET A 19 -4.87 -5.06 -5.37
CA MET A 19 -4.14 -3.80 -5.37
C MET A 19 -3.09 -3.85 -6.47
N SER A 20 -3.14 -2.89 -7.38
CA SER A 20 -2.17 -2.75 -8.46
C SER A 20 -1.67 -1.32 -8.53
N GLY A 21 -0.54 -1.11 -9.19
CA GLY A 21 0.00 0.23 -9.38
C GLY A 21 1.14 0.25 -10.36
N PHE A 22 1.64 1.45 -10.58
CA PHE A 22 2.71 1.74 -11.51
C PHE A 22 4.05 1.70 -10.79
N GLU A 23 4.84 0.68 -11.07
CA GLU A 23 6.17 0.53 -10.48
C GLU A 23 7.22 1.28 -11.29
N LYS A 24 8.09 1.99 -10.57
CA LYS A 24 9.18 2.78 -11.13
C LYS A 24 10.47 2.51 -10.38
N LEU A 25 11.49 2.10 -11.12
CA LEU A 25 12.85 2.02 -10.59
C LEU A 25 13.45 3.42 -10.50
N LYS A 26 14.01 3.74 -9.34
CA LYS A 26 14.68 5.01 -9.06
C LYS A 26 16.06 4.76 -8.47
N MET A 27 17.04 5.50 -8.99
CA MET A 27 18.38 5.53 -8.42
C MET A 27 18.44 6.55 -7.30
N ILE A 28 18.85 6.13 -6.10
CA ILE A 28 19.13 7.01 -4.96
C ILE A 28 20.60 6.80 -4.57
N GLY A 29 21.46 7.71 -5.03
CA GLY A 29 22.92 7.55 -4.89
C GLY A 29 23.39 6.30 -5.64
N LYS A 30 23.90 5.31 -4.91
CA LYS A 30 24.35 4.01 -5.46
C LYS A 30 23.30 2.89 -5.33
N GLU A 31 22.16 3.16 -4.70
CA GLU A 31 21.10 2.18 -4.48
C GLU A 31 20.00 2.28 -5.55
N VAL A 32 19.42 1.13 -5.91
CA VAL A 32 18.21 1.06 -6.74
C VAL A 32 17.03 0.86 -5.80
N CYS A 33 16.05 1.75 -5.85
CA CYS A 33 14.81 1.67 -5.09
C CYS A 33 13.63 1.44 -6.03
N LEU A 34 12.64 0.67 -5.59
CA LEU A 34 11.38 0.48 -6.28
C LEU A 34 10.36 1.44 -5.66
N GLU A 35 9.86 2.39 -6.44
CA GLU A 35 8.76 3.27 -6.04
C GLU A 35 7.47 2.82 -6.74
N ILE A 36 6.34 3.00 -6.07
CA ILE A 36 5.03 2.78 -6.68
C ILE A 36 4.17 4.04 -6.64
N GLU A 37 3.46 4.27 -7.74
CA GLU A 37 2.56 5.39 -7.97
C GLU A 37 1.24 4.91 -8.58
N ASN A 38 0.24 5.79 -8.64
CA ASN A 38 -1.07 5.52 -9.28
C ASN A 38 -1.69 4.19 -8.83
N VAL A 39 -1.69 3.95 -7.52
CA VAL A 39 -2.24 2.71 -6.97
C VAL A 39 -3.75 2.72 -7.06
N ASP A 40 -4.28 1.62 -7.55
CA ASP A 40 -5.69 1.31 -7.70
C ASP A 40 -6.04 0.03 -6.95
N ILE A 41 -7.28 -0.01 -6.46
CA ILE A 41 -7.84 -1.18 -5.78
C ILE A 41 -9.11 -1.60 -6.51
N LEU A 42 -9.03 -2.76 -7.16
CA LEU A 42 -10.13 -3.40 -7.84
C LEU A 42 -10.95 -4.22 -6.84
N ASP A 43 -12.25 -3.94 -6.74
CA ASP A 43 -13.23 -4.84 -6.16
C ASP A 43 -13.62 -5.90 -7.19
N LYS A 44 -13.26 -7.15 -6.92
CA LYS A 44 -13.49 -8.30 -7.82
C LYS A 44 -14.96 -8.67 -7.95
N CYS A 45 -15.80 -8.34 -6.97
CA CYS A 45 -17.23 -8.63 -7.02
C CYS A 45 -17.93 -7.64 -7.96
N THR A 46 -17.62 -6.34 -7.79
CA THR A 46 -18.31 -5.28 -8.55
C THR A 46 -17.58 -4.89 -9.84
N GLN A 47 -16.35 -5.38 -10.04
CA GLN A 47 -15.45 -5.00 -11.14
C GLN A 47 -15.18 -3.49 -11.19
N LYS A 48 -15.27 -2.81 -10.04
CA LYS A 48 -14.98 -1.37 -9.91
C LYS A 48 -13.60 -1.15 -9.33
N SER A 49 -12.85 -0.25 -9.96
CA SER A 49 -11.58 0.24 -9.45
C SER A 49 -11.76 1.58 -8.72
N VAL A 50 -11.10 1.73 -7.58
CA VAL A 50 -11.02 2.99 -6.84
C VAL A 50 -9.59 3.27 -6.43
N SER A 51 -9.22 4.54 -6.29
CA SER A 51 -7.85 4.91 -5.98
C SER A 51 -7.42 4.41 -4.59
N GLY A 52 -6.28 3.72 -4.55
CA GLY A 52 -5.52 3.37 -3.34
C GLY A 52 -4.31 4.26 -3.10
N THR A 53 -4.07 5.27 -3.94
CA THR A 53 -2.87 6.12 -3.92
C THR A 53 -2.64 6.83 -2.58
N HIS A 54 -3.70 7.13 -1.83
CA HIS A 54 -3.57 7.72 -0.49
C HIS A 54 -2.83 6.79 0.48
N ILE A 55 -3.00 5.47 0.35
CA ILE A 55 -2.34 4.48 1.22
C ILE A 55 -0.82 4.61 1.07
N VAL A 56 -0.31 4.57 -0.15
CA VAL A 56 1.13 4.67 -0.43
C VAL A 56 1.68 6.02 0.00
N ASN A 57 0.98 7.11 -0.30
CA ASN A 57 1.41 8.44 0.12
C ASN A 57 1.46 8.59 1.64
N PHE A 58 0.53 7.96 2.35
CA PHE A 58 0.51 7.97 3.80
C PHE A 58 1.67 7.16 4.38
N LEU A 59 1.90 5.92 3.90
CA LEU A 59 3.02 5.09 4.33
C LEU A 59 4.36 5.79 4.09
N ARG A 60 4.53 6.43 2.94
CA ARG A 60 5.74 7.22 2.62
C ARG A 60 5.96 8.36 3.60
N LYS A 61 4.92 9.09 4.00
CA LYS A 61 5.00 10.14 5.04
C LYS A 61 5.43 9.58 6.40
N GLU A 62 5.05 8.34 6.68
CA GLU A 62 5.44 7.61 7.89
C GLU A 62 6.83 6.95 7.80
N ASN A 63 7.58 7.19 6.71
CA ASN A 63 8.85 6.53 6.37
C ASN A 63 8.74 5.00 6.26
N ILE A 64 7.60 4.51 5.77
CA ILE A 64 7.34 3.10 5.52
C ILE A 64 7.28 2.90 4.00
N ASP A 65 8.21 2.10 3.49
CA ASP A 65 8.26 1.66 2.11
C ASP A 65 7.47 0.36 1.96
N ILE A 66 6.55 0.33 0.99
CA ILE A 66 5.63 -0.78 0.78
C ILE A 66 6.33 -2.10 0.41
N PHE A 67 7.47 -2.05 -0.30
CA PHE A 67 8.19 -3.23 -0.75
C PHE A 67 9.29 -3.65 0.23
N LYS A 68 9.87 -2.68 0.94
CA LYS A 68 10.93 -2.94 1.92
C LYS A 68 10.41 -3.32 3.29
N ASN A 69 9.30 -2.73 3.71
CA ASN A 69 8.81 -2.85 5.09
C ASN A 69 7.59 -3.77 5.23
N LEU A 70 6.85 -4.05 4.16
CA LEU A 70 5.63 -4.85 4.23
C LEU A 70 5.79 -6.15 3.43
N SER A 71 5.27 -7.24 3.99
CA SER A 71 5.15 -8.51 3.29
C SER A 71 3.86 -8.55 2.45
N SER A 72 3.80 -9.47 1.49
CA SER A 72 2.56 -9.73 0.75
C SER A 72 1.38 -10.09 1.67
N ASN A 73 1.65 -10.71 2.82
CA ASN A 73 0.62 -11.04 3.81
C ASN A 73 0.09 -9.81 4.54
N ASP A 74 0.95 -8.82 4.81
CA ASP A 74 0.52 -7.56 5.45
C ASP A 74 -0.40 -6.78 4.51
N LEU A 75 -0.06 -6.74 3.21
CA LEU A 75 -0.85 -6.09 2.19
C LEU A 75 -2.17 -6.83 1.90
N LYS A 76 -2.14 -8.16 1.87
CA LYS A 76 -3.37 -8.97 1.82
C LYS A 76 -4.25 -8.71 3.05
N GLY A 77 -3.65 -8.66 4.24
CA GLY A 77 -4.33 -8.32 5.48
C GLY A 77 -4.96 -6.93 5.45
N LEU A 78 -4.27 -5.93 4.88
CA LEU A 78 -4.82 -4.59 4.65
C LEU A 78 -6.06 -4.63 3.75
N LEU A 79 -6.03 -5.42 2.67
CA LEU A 79 -7.16 -5.57 1.75
C LEU A 79 -8.38 -6.23 2.40
N GLU A 80 -8.16 -7.25 3.22
CA GLU A 80 -9.22 -8.05 3.85
C GLU A 80 -9.76 -7.41 5.13
N LYS A 81 -8.86 -7.07 6.06
CA LYS A 81 -9.19 -6.62 7.42
C LYS A 81 -9.30 -5.11 7.54
N LYS A 82 -8.92 -4.37 6.49
CA LYS A 82 -8.84 -2.90 6.49
C LYS A 82 -7.95 -2.38 7.62
N SER A 83 -6.92 -3.15 7.98
CA SER A 83 -5.99 -2.84 9.05
C SER A 83 -4.59 -3.25 8.63
N LEU A 84 -3.60 -2.47 9.02
CA LEU A 84 -2.19 -2.77 8.78
C LEU A 84 -1.42 -2.55 10.07
N THR A 85 -0.57 -3.51 10.43
CA THR A 85 0.39 -3.36 11.52
C THR A 85 1.78 -3.40 10.91
N VAL A 86 2.60 -2.40 11.22
CA VAL A 86 3.97 -2.30 10.70
C VAL A 86 4.93 -2.31 11.88
N SER A 87 5.78 -3.32 11.91
CA SER A 87 6.70 -3.59 13.02
C SER A 87 8.12 -3.14 12.69
N ALA A 88 8.35 -1.86 12.38
CA ALA A 88 9.69 -1.28 12.34
C ALA A 88 9.67 0.25 12.11
N PRO A 89 10.52 1.04 12.82
CA PRO A 89 11.26 0.75 14.05
C PRO A 89 10.40 0.83 15.33
N ILE A 90 9.16 1.30 15.22
CA ILE A 90 8.14 1.33 16.28
C ILE A 90 6.91 0.64 15.69
N GLU A 91 6.25 -0.22 16.47
CA GLU A 91 5.00 -0.83 16.04
C GLU A 91 3.94 0.26 15.81
N LYS A 92 3.49 0.38 14.57
CA LYS A 92 2.42 1.30 14.17
C LYS A 92 1.23 0.50 13.69
N HIS A 93 0.05 0.88 14.17
CA HIS A 93 -1.20 0.33 13.71
C HIS A 93 -1.92 1.36 12.85
N PHE A 94 -2.48 0.89 11.76
CA PHE A 94 -3.23 1.69 10.82
C PHE A 94 -4.60 1.08 10.57
N GLN A 95 -5.57 1.95 10.30
CA GLN A 95 -6.89 1.60 9.83
C GLN A 95 -7.11 2.18 8.45
N CYS A 96 -7.84 1.42 7.63
CA CYS A 96 -8.21 1.83 6.29
C CYS A 96 -9.71 2.15 6.27
N THR A 97 -10.06 3.38 5.92
CA THR A 97 -11.44 3.77 5.59
C THR A 97 -11.66 3.57 4.11
N VAL A 98 -12.76 2.88 3.77
CA VAL A 98 -13.15 2.63 2.37
C VAL A 98 -14.32 3.52 2.02
N SER A 99 -14.22 4.22 0.89
CA SER A 99 -15.26 5.08 0.36
C SER A 99 -15.38 4.92 -1.15
N PRO A 100 -16.48 5.37 -1.78
CA PRO A 100 -16.63 5.30 -3.24
C PRO A 100 -15.53 6.05 -4.02
N THR A 101 -14.87 7.03 -3.40
CA THR A 101 -13.84 7.86 -4.04
C THR A 101 -12.43 7.34 -3.80
N GLY A 102 -12.25 6.31 -2.97
CA GLY A 102 -10.94 5.74 -2.68
C GLY A 102 -10.79 5.18 -1.28
N TRP A 103 -9.62 4.60 -1.05
CA TRP A 103 -9.22 4.02 0.22
C TRP A 103 -8.22 4.92 0.91
N LYS A 104 -8.44 5.17 2.20
CA LYS A 104 -7.64 6.08 3.00
C LYS A 104 -7.05 5.36 4.21
N LEU A 105 -5.74 5.41 4.35
CA LEU A 105 -5.03 4.92 5.53
C LEU A 105 -4.90 6.03 6.58
N THR A 106 -5.14 5.70 7.84
CA THR A 106 -4.95 6.60 8.99
C THR A 106 -4.27 5.85 10.13
N LEU A 107 -3.46 6.56 10.93
CA LEU A 107 -2.89 6.00 12.15
C LEU A 107 -4.02 5.67 13.14
N SER A 108 -4.05 4.43 13.61
CA SER A 108 -4.96 4.00 14.65
C SER A 108 -4.54 4.64 15.97
N ALA A 109 -5.46 5.31 16.67
CA ALA A 109 -5.19 5.71 18.04
C ALA A 109 -4.93 4.44 18.87
N LEU A 110 -3.73 4.33 19.45
CA LEU A 110 -3.49 3.31 20.48
C LEU A 110 -4.52 3.56 21.58
N LYS A 111 -5.47 2.63 21.73
CA LYS A 111 -6.31 2.61 22.94
C LYS A 111 -5.34 2.50 24.12
N LYS A 112 -5.20 3.57 24.90
CA LYS A 112 -4.66 3.44 26.26
C LYS A 112 -5.47 2.33 26.93
N ARG A 113 -4.80 1.25 27.34
CA ARG A 113 -5.42 0.31 28.29
C ARG A 113 -5.70 1.16 29.54
N SER A 114 -6.97 1.39 29.85
CA SER A 114 -7.39 1.93 31.15
C SER A 114 -7.23 0.86 32.20
#